data_AF-A0A5J4SQX1-F1
#
_entry.id   AF-A0A5J4SQX1-F1
#
_cell.length_a   1.000
_cell.length_b   1.000
_cell.length_c   1.000
_cell.angle_alpha   90.00
_cell.angle_beta   90.00
_cell.angle_gamma   90.00
#
_symmetry.space_group_name_H-M   'P 1'
#
loop_
_entity.id
_entity.type
_entity.pdbx_description
1 polymer ?
#
loop_
_entity_poly.entity_id
_entity_poly.type
_entity_poly.pdbx_seq_one_letter_code
_entity_poly.pdbx_strand_id
1 'polypeptide(L)'
;TLKPLIIKSYESKKQEKIETVVKSIEKNDIDLIDPFTLKDVSSKVLNGKYQNKLELVAQDLLKIIRIIPCQNGWCYIIKEYNCLIAKNVINYKSKSAIYDQLRSIRLWADGKKHITGIDALEQYHSLFEKLGIKFISDNQEIFSVFQGFKHIQLDEVNQTKIEQFLALMKDTISANDERVYEYLLNWFAFIVQNVGKKTETAIILKGLQGIGKNVFTNVLCEILAGYSSKNITDIDDFVGKFNTAIENKMLAIVNEMKNFGDSRMSNMDALKSIITEDSFVINEKYVPKHE
;
A
#
# COMPACT_ATOMS: atom_id res chain seq x y z
N THR A 1 -31.47 -18.41 -42.04
CA THR A 1 -30.25 -17.75 -41.53
C THR A 1 -30.54 -16.84 -40.33
N LEU A 2 -31.38 -17.27 -39.36
CA LEU A 2 -31.85 -16.45 -38.22
C LEU A 2 -31.02 -16.58 -36.93
N LYS A 3 -30.27 -17.68 -36.75
CA LYS A 3 -29.44 -17.92 -35.57
C LYS A 3 -28.43 -16.78 -35.28
N PRO A 4 -27.70 -16.22 -36.26
CA PRO A 4 -26.71 -15.18 -36.00
C PRO A 4 -27.32 -13.87 -35.50
N LEU A 5 -28.49 -13.49 -36.03
CA LEU A 5 -29.18 -12.24 -35.66
C LEU A 5 -29.79 -12.32 -34.25
N ILE A 6 -30.31 -13.49 -33.86
CA ILE A 6 -30.85 -13.74 -32.51
C ILE A 6 -29.73 -13.72 -31.47
N ILE A 7 -28.57 -14.33 -31.77
CA ILE A 7 -27.39 -14.29 -30.90
C ILE A 7 -26.90 -12.85 -30.72
N LYS A 8 -26.76 -12.09 -31.81
CA LYS A 8 -26.31 -10.70 -31.75
C LYS A 8 -27.27 -9.78 -30.98
N SER A 9 -28.58 -9.99 -31.14
CA SER A 9 -29.63 -9.29 -30.37
C SER A 9 -29.58 -9.64 -28.87
N TYR A 10 -29.35 -10.91 -28.54
CA TYR A 10 -29.21 -11.37 -27.16
C TYR A 10 -27.95 -10.83 -26.49
N GLU A 11 -26.81 -10.83 -27.20
CA GLU A 11 -25.55 -10.25 -26.73
C GLU A 11 -25.66 -8.74 -26.52
N SER A 12 -26.27 -8.01 -27.46
CA SER A 12 -26.48 -6.56 -27.34
C SER A 12 -27.34 -6.20 -26.12
N LYS A 13 -28.44 -6.94 -25.88
CA LYS A 13 -29.29 -6.73 -24.70
C LYS A 13 -28.57 -7.09 -23.39
N LYS A 14 -27.72 -8.11 -23.42
CA LYS A 14 -26.88 -8.48 -22.27
C LYS A 14 -25.87 -7.37 -21.96
N GLN A 15 -25.29 -6.76 -22.99
CA GLN A 15 -24.33 -5.67 -22.86
C GLN A 15 -24.97 -4.38 -22.34
N GLU A 16 -26.11 -3.96 -22.88
CA GLU A 16 -26.89 -2.82 -22.35
C GLU A 16 -27.29 -3.01 -20.88
N LYS A 17 -27.66 -4.24 -20.50
CA LYS A 17 -27.98 -4.57 -19.10
C LYS A 17 -26.76 -4.43 -18.20
N ILE A 18 -25.59 -4.90 -18.64
CA ILE A 18 -24.34 -4.75 -17.89
C ILE A 18 -23.97 -3.28 -17.76
N GLU A 19 -24.05 -2.49 -18.84
CA GLU A 19 -23.76 -1.04 -18.81
C GLU A 19 -24.68 -0.29 -17.84
N THR A 20 -25.97 -0.62 -17.82
CA THR A 20 -26.94 -0.02 -16.91
C THR A 20 -26.61 -0.36 -15.45
N VAL A 21 -26.27 -1.61 -15.17
CA VAL A 21 -25.88 -2.06 -13.82
C VAL A 21 -24.56 -1.42 -13.39
N VAL A 22 -23.57 -1.34 -14.27
CA VAL A 22 -22.28 -0.68 -14.01
C VAL A 22 -22.47 0.77 -13.60
N LYS A 23 -23.38 1.51 -14.25
CA LYS A 23 -23.70 2.90 -13.87
C LYS A 23 -24.33 3.02 -12.48
N SER A 24 -24.96 1.96 -11.98
CA SER A 24 -25.56 1.92 -10.63
C SER A 24 -24.60 1.42 -9.54
N ILE A 25 -23.42 0.92 -9.91
CA ILE A 25 -22.41 0.47 -8.94
C ILE A 25 -21.72 1.70 -8.34
N GLU A 26 -21.81 1.83 -7.01
CA GLU A 26 -21.00 2.81 -6.28
C GLU A 26 -19.51 2.47 -6.44
N LYS A 27 -18.78 3.35 -7.12
CA LYS A 27 -17.33 3.26 -7.30
C LYS A 27 -16.64 3.74 -6.03
N ASN A 28 -16.65 2.90 -5.01
CA ASN A 28 -15.94 3.18 -3.78
C ASN A 28 -14.44 2.96 -3.99
N ASP A 29 -13.61 3.95 -3.63
CA ASP A 29 -12.17 3.76 -3.54
C ASP A 29 -11.78 2.94 -2.31
N ILE A 30 -10.61 2.31 -2.37
CA ILE A 30 -10.06 1.62 -1.21
C ILE A 30 -9.75 2.69 -0.18
N ASP A 31 -10.34 2.56 1.02
CA ASP A 31 -10.03 3.40 2.18
C ASP A 31 -9.36 2.51 3.25
N LEU A 32 -8.12 2.82 3.64
CA LEU A 32 -7.38 2.08 4.65
C LEU A 32 -7.89 2.34 6.09
N ILE A 33 -8.61 3.44 6.31
CA ILE A 33 -9.20 3.78 7.61
C ILE A 33 -10.47 2.96 7.85
N ASP A 34 -11.29 2.78 6.82
CA ASP A 34 -12.46 1.89 6.86
C ASP A 34 -12.03 0.47 7.33
N PRO A 35 -12.63 -0.12 8.37
CA PRO A 35 -12.28 -1.47 8.81
C PRO A 35 -12.74 -2.57 7.84
N PHE A 36 -13.50 -2.26 6.79
CA PHE A 36 -14.02 -3.27 5.86
C PHE A 36 -12.90 -4.04 5.13
N THR A 37 -12.98 -5.37 5.19
CA THR A 37 -12.01 -6.32 4.60
C THR A 37 -12.71 -7.45 3.84
N LEU A 38 -11.91 -8.34 3.24
CA LEU A 38 -12.41 -9.57 2.62
C LEU A 38 -13.17 -10.49 3.60
N LYS A 39 -12.89 -10.40 4.91
CA LYS A 39 -13.63 -11.12 5.95
C LYS A 39 -15.08 -10.65 6.01
N ASP A 40 -15.31 -9.35 5.90
CA ASP A 40 -16.65 -8.75 5.93
C ASP A 40 -17.46 -9.13 4.69
N VAL A 41 -16.81 -9.24 3.54
CA VAL A 41 -17.42 -9.83 2.33
C VAL A 41 -17.93 -11.23 2.64
N SER A 42 -17.08 -12.10 3.21
CA SER A 42 -17.45 -13.46 3.60
C SER A 42 -18.59 -13.49 4.62
N SER A 43 -18.58 -12.61 5.62
CA SER A 43 -19.66 -12.48 6.60
C SER A 43 -20.98 -12.04 5.97
N LYS A 44 -20.96 -11.10 5.00
CA LYS A 44 -22.15 -10.69 4.25
C LYS A 44 -22.73 -11.82 3.41
N VAL A 45 -21.90 -12.70 2.86
CA VAL A 45 -22.35 -13.92 2.17
C VAL A 45 -23.12 -14.82 3.12
N LEU A 46 -22.54 -15.15 4.28
CA LEU A 46 -23.17 -16.01 5.28
C LEU A 46 -24.53 -15.47 5.74
N ASN A 47 -24.66 -14.14 5.80
CA ASN A 47 -25.88 -13.45 6.20
C ASN A 47 -26.85 -13.19 5.03
N GLY A 48 -26.61 -13.75 3.84
CA GLY A 48 -27.49 -13.64 2.67
C GLY A 48 -27.66 -12.20 2.13
N LYS A 49 -26.74 -11.29 2.44
CA LYS A 49 -26.91 -9.85 2.17
C LYS A 49 -26.87 -9.48 0.69
N TYR A 50 -26.28 -10.33 -0.16
CA TYR A 50 -26.10 -10.05 -1.58
C TYR A 50 -27.31 -10.43 -2.46
N GLN A 51 -28.31 -11.15 -1.93
CA GLN A 51 -29.54 -11.49 -2.66
C GLN A 51 -29.31 -12.08 -4.07
N ASN A 52 -28.26 -12.89 -4.23
CA ASN A 52 -27.83 -13.46 -5.52
C ASN A 52 -27.50 -12.42 -6.62
N LYS A 53 -27.11 -11.21 -6.24
CA LYS A 53 -26.69 -10.14 -7.15
C LYS A 53 -25.18 -9.94 -7.11
N LEU A 54 -24.51 -10.21 -8.24
CA LEU A 54 -23.06 -10.03 -8.35
C LEU A 54 -22.63 -8.56 -8.29
N GLU A 55 -23.50 -7.62 -8.67
CA GLU A 55 -23.20 -6.18 -8.58
C GLU A 55 -22.95 -5.71 -7.14
N LEU A 56 -23.70 -6.25 -6.16
CA LEU A 56 -23.53 -5.91 -4.75
C LEU A 56 -22.22 -6.50 -4.20
N VAL A 57 -21.82 -7.69 -4.67
CA VAL A 57 -20.53 -8.28 -4.34
C VAL A 57 -19.40 -7.45 -4.94
N ALA A 58 -19.53 -7.03 -6.20
CA ALA A 58 -18.55 -6.19 -6.86
C ALA A 58 -18.38 -4.83 -6.16
N GLN A 59 -19.48 -4.18 -5.75
CA GLN A 59 -19.43 -2.93 -4.95
C GLN A 59 -18.60 -3.08 -3.67
N ASP A 60 -18.73 -4.20 -2.96
CA ASP A 60 -17.96 -4.44 -1.74
C ASP A 60 -16.52 -4.86 -2.06
N LEU A 61 -16.28 -5.66 -3.11
CA LEU A 61 -14.92 -5.98 -3.56
C LEU A 61 -14.17 -4.73 -4.03
N LEU A 62 -14.84 -3.73 -4.62
CA LEU A 62 -14.24 -2.46 -5.00
C LEU A 62 -13.70 -1.68 -3.80
N LYS A 63 -14.19 -1.92 -2.57
CA LYS A 63 -13.63 -1.28 -1.37
C LYS A 63 -12.28 -1.88 -0.96
N ILE A 64 -11.90 -3.03 -1.53
CA ILE A 64 -10.74 -3.80 -1.07
C ILE A 64 -9.81 -4.26 -2.19
N ILE A 65 -10.20 -4.28 -3.46
CA ILE A 65 -9.38 -4.78 -4.58
C ILE A 65 -9.25 -3.75 -5.69
N ARG A 66 -8.04 -3.65 -6.25
CA ARG A 66 -7.73 -2.96 -7.51
C ARG A 66 -6.84 -3.82 -8.39
N ILE A 67 -6.88 -3.57 -9.70
CA ILE A 67 -6.09 -4.26 -10.71
C ILE A 67 -5.29 -3.20 -11.45
N ILE A 68 -3.97 -3.36 -11.50
CA ILE A 68 -3.07 -2.42 -12.17
C ILE A 68 -2.22 -3.16 -13.21
N PRO A 69 -1.86 -2.51 -14.32
CA PRO A 69 -0.91 -3.07 -15.26
C PRO A 69 0.50 -3.10 -14.62
N CYS A 70 1.23 -4.19 -14.88
CA CYS A 70 2.60 -4.40 -14.40
C CYS A 70 3.48 -4.98 -15.52
N GLN A 71 4.79 -5.06 -15.29
CA GLN A 71 5.70 -5.72 -16.23
C GLN A 71 5.28 -7.19 -16.40
N ASN A 72 4.88 -7.56 -17.62
CA ASN A 72 4.42 -8.90 -18.01
C ASN A 72 3.03 -9.32 -17.48
N GLY A 73 2.12 -8.37 -17.22
CA GLY A 73 0.70 -8.68 -17.01
C GLY A 73 -0.01 -7.72 -16.05
N TRP A 74 -0.76 -8.28 -15.12
CA TRP A 74 -1.56 -7.55 -14.14
C TRP A 74 -1.08 -7.87 -12.73
N CYS A 75 -0.95 -6.84 -11.89
CA CYS A 75 -0.86 -7.01 -10.44
C CYS A 75 -2.22 -6.73 -9.80
N TYR A 76 -2.53 -7.47 -8.75
CA TYR A 76 -3.74 -7.29 -7.97
C TYR A 76 -3.38 -6.68 -6.64
N ILE A 77 -3.91 -5.50 -6.38
CA ILE A 77 -3.82 -4.80 -5.10
C ILE A 77 -4.99 -5.25 -4.25
N ILE A 78 -4.71 -5.61 -3.00
CA ILE A 78 -5.73 -5.93 -2.01
C ILE A 78 -5.46 -5.27 -0.67
N LYS A 79 -6.51 -4.71 -0.08
CA LYS A 79 -6.55 -4.20 1.28
C LYS A 79 -6.67 -5.37 2.26
N GLU A 80 -5.68 -5.53 3.13
CA GLU A 80 -5.65 -6.56 4.16
C GLU A 80 -5.31 -5.96 5.52
N TYR A 81 -5.92 -6.50 6.58
CA TYR A 81 -5.61 -6.07 7.95
C TYR A 81 -4.30 -6.70 8.43
N ASN A 82 -3.33 -5.87 8.79
CA ASN A 82 -2.08 -6.25 9.41
C ASN A 82 -2.21 -6.19 10.94
N CYS A 83 -2.18 -7.37 11.58
CA CYS A 83 -2.35 -7.50 13.03
C CYS A 83 -1.15 -6.97 13.85
N LEU A 84 0.05 -6.89 13.27
CA LEU A 84 1.26 -6.43 13.98
C LEU A 84 1.24 -4.92 14.24
N ILE A 85 0.70 -4.17 13.28
CA ILE A 85 0.57 -2.71 13.37
C ILE A 85 -0.88 -2.24 13.58
N ALA A 86 -1.80 -3.20 13.73
CA ALA A 86 -3.23 -3.00 13.93
C ALA A 86 -3.89 -2.05 12.91
N LYS A 87 -3.61 -2.26 11.62
CA LYS A 87 -4.08 -1.39 10.53
C LYS A 87 -4.32 -2.15 9.24
N ASN A 88 -5.16 -1.60 8.37
CA ASN A 88 -5.21 -2.04 6.98
C ASN A 88 -4.00 -1.53 6.21
N VAL A 89 -3.47 -2.39 5.34
CA VAL A 89 -2.37 -2.10 4.43
C VAL A 89 -2.73 -2.57 3.03
N ILE A 90 -2.02 -2.03 2.05
CA ILE A 90 -2.06 -2.50 0.68
C ILE A 90 -1.02 -3.59 0.50
N ASN A 91 -1.46 -4.74 -0.03
CA ASN A 91 -0.60 -5.84 -0.44
C ASN A 91 -0.80 -6.15 -1.92
N TYR A 92 0.24 -6.64 -2.56
CA TYR A 92 0.14 -7.16 -3.92
C TYR A 92 -0.02 -8.67 -3.89
N LYS A 93 -0.77 -9.17 -4.85
CA LYS A 93 -0.92 -10.60 -5.07
C LYS A 93 -0.85 -10.92 -6.54
N SER A 94 -0.35 -12.12 -6.81
CA SER A 94 -0.44 -12.73 -8.13
C SER A 94 -1.89 -13.02 -8.50
N LYS A 95 -2.14 -13.19 -9.81
CA LYS A 95 -3.44 -13.64 -10.30
C LYS A 95 -3.89 -14.93 -9.61
N SER A 96 -3.01 -15.93 -9.48
CA SER A 96 -3.37 -17.21 -8.87
C SER A 96 -3.80 -17.05 -7.42
N ALA A 97 -3.06 -16.28 -6.63
CA ALA A 97 -3.35 -16.08 -5.21
C ALA A 97 -4.72 -15.40 -4.98
N ILE A 98 -5.04 -14.35 -5.75
CA ILE A 98 -6.35 -13.67 -5.65
C ILE A 98 -7.47 -14.57 -6.15
N TYR A 99 -7.25 -15.28 -7.25
CA TYR A 99 -8.25 -16.19 -7.79
C TYR A 99 -8.58 -17.30 -6.79
N ASP A 100 -7.58 -17.87 -6.12
CA ASP A 100 -7.78 -18.90 -5.10
C ASP A 100 -8.53 -18.34 -3.88
N GLN A 101 -8.16 -17.15 -3.38
CA GLN A 101 -8.86 -16.48 -2.29
C GLN A 101 -10.34 -16.22 -2.64
N LEU A 102 -10.62 -15.64 -3.81
CA LEU A 102 -12.00 -15.30 -4.21
C LEU A 102 -12.84 -16.54 -4.57
N ARG A 103 -12.22 -17.61 -5.08
CA ARG A 103 -12.89 -18.91 -5.30
C ARG A 103 -13.34 -19.55 -3.99
N SER A 104 -12.63 -19.31 -2.89
CA SER A 104 -13.02 -19.83 -1.58
C SER A 104 -14.31 -19.18 -1.04
N ILE A 105 -14.63 -17.98 -1.50
CA ILE A 105 -15.85 -17.25 -1.13
C ILE A 105 -17.01 -17.75 -2.01
N ARG A 106 -17.68 -18.81 -1.55
CA ARG A 106 -18.85 -19.39 -2.23
C ARG A 106 -20.09 -18.54 -1.96
N LEU A 107 -20.63 -17.89 -2.99
CA LEU A 107 -21.74 -16.95 -2.87
C LEU A 107 -23.09 -17.67 -2.85
N TRP A 108 -23.44 -18.37 -3.94
CA TRP A 108 -24.65 -19.19 -4.05
C TRP A 108 -24.50 -20.26 -5.15
N ALA A 109 -25.50 -21.11 -5.33
CA ALA A 109 -25.55 -22.10 -6.40
C ALA A 109 -26.68 -21.75 -7.37
N ASP A 110 -26.40 -21.77 -8.67
CA ASP A 110 -27.39 -21.53 -9.74
C ASP A 110 -27.78 -22.84 -10.45
N GLY A 111 -27.82 -23.95 -9.71
CA GLY A 111 -28.16 -25.29 -10.19
C GLY A 111 -27.12 -25.98 -11.10
N LYS A 112 -26.35 -25.22 -11.89
CA LYS A 112 -25.30 -25.74 -12.81
C LYS A 112 -23.87 -25.51 -12.33
N LYS A 113 -23.64 -24.44 -11.58
CA LYS A 113 -22.34 -24.09 -11.01
C LYS A 113 -22.49 -23.35 -9.68
N HIS A 114 -21.46 -23.45 -8.85
CA HIS A 114 -21.30 -22.55 -7.71
C HIS A 114 -20.79 -21.20 -8.21
N ILE A 115 -21.51 -20.15 -7.86
CA ILE A 115 -21.09 -18.77 -8.07
C ILE A 115 -20.23 -18.37 -6.86
N THR A 116 -19.09 -17.77 -7.15
CA THR A 116 -18.04 -17.44 -6.17
C THR A 116 -17.61 -15.98 -6.32
N GLY A 117 -16.82 -15.47 -5.37
CA GLY A 117 -16.29 -14.11 -5.43
C GLY A 117 -15.54 -13.79 -6.73
N ILE A 118 -14.92 -14.79 -7.35
CA ILE A 118 -14.20 -14.59 -8.62
C ILE A 118 -15.16 -14.28 -9.79
N ASP A 119 -16.37 -14.85 -9.80
CA ASP A 119 -17.37 -14.55 -10.84
C ASP A 119 -17.75 -13.06 -10.82
N ALA A 120 -17.78 -12.42 -9.64
CA ALA A 120 -18.04 -10.98 -9.52
C ALA A 120 -16.88 -10.15 -10.09
N LEU A 121 -15.64 -10.51 -9.77
CA LEU A 121 -14.46 -9.82 -10.26
C LEU A 121 -14.31 -9.98 -11.79
N GLU A 122 -14.57 -11.16 -12.35
CA GLU A 122 -14.49 -11.40 -13.78
C GLU A 122 -15.61 -10.69 -14.55
N GLN A 123 -16.84 -10.68 -14.03
CA GLN A 123 -17.96 -10.01 -14.69
C GLN A 123 -17.80 -8.49 -14.74
N TYR A 124 -17.19 -7.90 -13.70
CA TYR A 124 -17.02 -6.45 -13.57
C TYR A 124 -15.56 -5.99 -13.61
N HIS A 125 -14.68 -6.76 -14.27
CA HIS A 125 -13.23 -6.57 -14.28
C HIS A 125 -12.80 -5.12 -14.53
N SER A 126 -13.36 -4.48 -15.56
CA SER A 126 -13.07 -3.08 -15.94
C SER A 126 -13.29 -2.06 -14.82
N LEU A 127 -14.11 -2.35 -13.81
CA LEU A 127 -14.31 -1.45 -12.66
C LEU A 127 -13.18 -1.50 -11.65
N PHE A 128 -12.43 -2.60 -11.62
CA PHE A 128 -11.30 -2.78 -10.72
C PHE A 128 -10.00 -2.23 -11.31
N GLU A 129 -9.96 -2.02 -12.63
CA GLU A 129 -8.79 -1.54 -13.35
C GLU A 129 -8.45 -0.08 -13.00
N LYS A 130 -7.15 0.18 -12.87
CA LYS A 130 -6.55 1.51 -12.78
C LYS A 130 -5.40 1.57 -13.77
N LEU A 131 -5.08 2.76 -14.29
CA LEU A 131 -3.98 2.98 -15.24
C LEU A 131 -2.60 2.65 -14.63
N GLY A 132 -2.49 2.72 -13.31
CA GLY A 132 -1.27 2.41 -12.58
C GLY A 132 -1.42 2.71 -11.10
N ILE A 133 -0.29 2.68 -10.40
CA ILE A 133 -0.17 2.99 -8.98
C ILE A 133 0.88 4.07 -8.80
N LYS A 134 0.64 4.98 -7.86
CA LYS A 134 1.63 5.95 -7.38
C LYS A 134 1.47 6.10 -5.88
N PHE A 135 2.53 6.56 -5.22
CA PHE A 135 2.42 6.90 -3.80
C PHE A 135 1.34 7.97 -3.58
N ILE A 136 1.36 9.04 -4.38
CA ILE A 136 0.30 10.07 -4.46
C ILE A 136 0.04 10.41 -5.92
N SER A 137 -1.23 10.57 -6.29
CA SER A 137 -1.67 11.12 -7.57
C SER A 137 -3.01 11.83 -7.44
N ASP A 138 -3.15 12.95 -8.16
CA ASP A 138 -4.43 13.65 -8.35
C ASP A 138 -5.27 13.04 -9.49
N ASN A 139 -4.69 12.12 -10.27
CA ASN A 139 -5.39 11.42 -11.35
C ASN A 139 -6.20 10.26 -10.76
N GLN A 140 -7.53 10.36 -10.82
CA GLN A 140 -8.46 9.34 -10.29
C GLN A 140 -8.31 7.95 -10.95
N GLU A 141 -7.76 7.90 -12.16
CA GLU A 141 -7.48 6.64 -12.86
C GLU A 141 -6.19 5.97 -12.35
N ILE A 142 -5.37 6.65 -11.56
CA ILE A 142 -4.19 6.09 -10.88
C ILE A 142 -4.57 5.80 -9.43
N PHE A 143 -4.18 4.63 -8.93
CA PHE A 143 -4.38 4.30 -7.52
C PHE A 143 -3.32 4.99 -6.66
N SER A 144 -3.76 5.80 -5.69
CA SER A 144 -2.90 6.43 -4.68
C SER A 144 -2.75 5.53 -3.45
N VAL A 145 -1.52 5.15 -3.13
CA VAL A 145 -1.22 4.31 -1.95
C VAL A 145 -1.31 5.10 -0.66
N PHE A 146 -0.89 6.36 -0.68
CA PHE A 146 -1.01 7.26 0.45
C PHE A 146 -2.45 7.74 0.57
N GLN A 147 -3.05 7.47 1.73
CA GLN A 147 -4.44 7.81 2.05
C GLN A 147 -4.54 8.69 3.31
N GLY A 148 -3.46 9.42 3.63
CA GLY A 148 -3.36 10.22 4.83
C GLY A 148 -2.61 9.51 5.95
N PHE A 149 -2.32 10.27 7.01
CA PHE A 149 -1.61 9.79 8.19
C PHE A 149 -2.54 9.13 9.19
N LYS A 150 -1.98 8.26 10.05
CA LYS A 150 -2.67 7.67 11.20
C LYS A 150 -3.26 8.73 12.13
N HIS A 151 -2.48 9.79 12.33
CA HIS A 151 -2.73 10.82 13.31
C HIS A 151 -3.30 12.03 12.60
N ILE A 152 -4.32 12.62 13.20
CA ILE A 152 -4.88 13.89 12.75
C ILE A 152 -3.97 15.04 13.18
N GLN A 153 -3.91 16.07 12.35
CA GLN A 153 -3.29 17.32 12.74
C GLN A 153 -4.13 17.97 13.85
N LEU A 154 -3.47 18.46 14.89
CA LEU A 154 -4.11 19.20 15.98
C LEU A 154 -3.99 20.70 15.70
N ASP A 155 -5.01 21.46 16.12
CA ASP A 155 -5.02 22.92 15.98
C ASP A 155 -4.00 23.60 16.91
N GLU A 156 -3.73 23.00 18.06
CA GLU A 156 -2.81 23.52 19.07
C GLU A 156 -1.75 22.49 19.46
N VAL A 157 -0.53 23.00 19.71
CA VAL A 157 0.60 22.18 20.18
C VAL A 157 0.67 22.22 21.70
N ASN A 158 0.57 21.05 22.33
CA ASN A 158 0.82 20.92 23.75
C ASN A 158 2.31 20.63 24.02
N GLN A 159 3.05 21.67 24.37
CA GLN A 159 4.51 21.60 24.54
C GLN A 159 4.94 20.57 25.59
N THR A 160 4.19 20.42 26.70
CA THR A 160 4.57 19.50 27.80
C THR A 160 4.51 18.04 27.38
N LYS A 161 3.75 17.71 26.33
CA LYS A 161 3.70 16.33 25.79
C LYS A 161 4.88 15.99 24.88
N ILE A 162 5.52 16.99 24.28
CA ILE A 162 6.59 16.80 23.29
C ILE A 162 7.96 17.21 23.81
N GLU A 163 8.03 17.95 24.92
CA GLU A 163 9.27 18.49 25.49
C GLU A 163 10.34 17.41 25.71
N GLN A 164 9.96 16.23 26.20
CA GLN A 164 10.91 15.15 26.49
C GLN A 164 11.52 14.58 25.20
N PHE A 165 10.72 14.48 24.14
CA PHE A 165 11.21 14.04 22.84
C PHE A 165 12.12 15.10 22.19
N LEU A 166 11.73 16.37 22.27
CA LEU A 166 12.56 17.47 21.79
C LEU A 166 13.87 17.60 22.57
N ALA A 167 13.85 17.38 23.88
CA ALA A 167 15.04 17.34 24.72
C ALA A 167 15.96 16.18 24.32
N LEU A 168 15.44 14.97 24.13
CA LEU A 168 16.22 13.83 23.60
C LEU A 168 16.91 14.20 22.27
N MET A 169 16.17 14.82 21.36
CA MET A 169 16.70 15.22 20.05
C MET A 169 17.79 16.29 20.18
N LYS A 170 17.62 17.29 21.06
CA LYS A 170 18.58 18.37 21.28
C LYS A 170 19.82 17.91 22.05
N ASP A 171 19.64 17.38 23.26
CA ASP A 171 20.75 16.98 24.13
C ASP A 171 21.52 15.79 23.56
N THR A 172 20.80 14.73 23.17
CA THR A 172 21.44 13.43 22.91
C THR A 172 21.71 13.18 21.43
N ILE A 173 20.71 13.37 20.56
CA ILE A 173 20.86 13.09 19.13
C ILE A 173 21.73 14.14 18.45
N SER A 174 21.55 15.42 18.82
CA SER A 174 22.28 16.55 18.24
C SER A 174 23.50 16.97 19.07
N ALA A 175 23.74 16.33 20.22
CA ALA A 175 24.84 16.66 21.14
C ALA A 175 24.88 18.15 21.52
N ASN A 176 23.71 18.78 21.71
CA ASN A 176 23.54 20.22 21.94
C ASN A 176 24.04 21.14 20.81
N ASP A 177 24.32 20.62 19.63
CA ASP A 177 24.56 21.43 18.43
C ASP A 177 23.23 21.93 17.87
N GLU A 178 22.98 23.24 18.01
CA GLU A 178 21.75 23.88 17.55
C GLU A 178 21.52 23.71 16.05
N ARG A 179 22.59 23.75 15.24
CA ARG A 179 22.47 23.64 13.77
C ARG A 179 22.03 22.24 13.37
N VAL A 180 22.59 21.21 14.02
CA VAL A 180 22.19 19.82 13.79
C VAL A 180 20.75 19.60 14.27
N TYR A 181 20.40 20.13 15.45
CA TYR A 181 19.04 20.03 16.00
C TYR A 181 18.00 20.64 15.07
N GLU A 182 18.20 21.88 14.63
CA GLU A 182 17.31 22.55 13.68
C GLU A 182 17.24 21.81 12.35
N TYR A 183 18.36 21.30 11.84
CA TYR A 183 18.38 20.51 10.61
C TYR A 183 17.53 19.24 10.74
N LEU A 184 17.67 18.47 11.83
CA LEU A 184 16.90 17.25 12.06
C LEU A 184 15.39 17.53 12.16
N LEU A 185 15.01 18.59 12.87
CA LEU A 185 13.62 19.02 12.96
C LEU A 185 13.04 19.40 11.60
N ASN A 186 13.74 20.26 10.86
CA ASN A 186 13.30 20.72 9.54
C ASN A 186 13.28 19.59 8.51
N TRP A 187 14.25 18.68 8.58
CA TRP A 187 14.31 17.50 7.73
C TRP A 187 13.08 16.60 7.92
N PHE A 188 12.71 16.33 9.18
CA PHE A 188 11.52 15.52 9.44
C PHE A 188 10.21 16.28 9.15
N ALA A 189 10.15 17.58 9.45
CA ALA A 189 9.01 18.42 9.08
C ALA A 189 8.78 18.43 7.57
N PHE A 190 9.86 18.52 6.77
CA PHE A 190 9.79 18.44 5.31
C PHE A 190 9.16 17.12 4.85
N ILE A 191 9.59 15.98 5.40
CA ILE A 191 9.03 14.65 5.06
C ILE A 191 7.52 14.61 5.30
N VAL A 192 7.05 15.11 6.45
CA VAL A 192 5.63 15.09 6.79
C VAL A 192 4.82 16.05 5.92
N GLN A 193 5.35 17.23 5.61
CA GLN A 193 4.66 18.27 4.84
C GLN A 193 4.70 18.04 3.33
N ASN A 194 5.72 17.35 2.80
CA ASN A 194 5.94 17.13 1.38
C ASN A 194 5.82 15.65 1.03
N VAL A 195 4.62 15.10 1.24
CA VAL A 195 4.35 13.69 1.03
C VAL A 195 4.67 13.27 -0.41
N GLY A 196 5.38 12.15 -0.55
CA GLY A 196 5.81 11.62 -1.85
C GLY A 196 7.05 12.29 -2.44
N LYS A 197 7.65 13.28 -1.77
CA LYS A 197 8.94 13.85 -2.18
C LYS A 197 10.09 13.25 -1.37
N LYS A 198 11.18 12.91 -2.06
CA LYS A 198 12.42 12.49 -1.39
C LYS A 198 13.15 13.70 -0.82
N THR A 199 13.81 13.50 0.30
CA THR A 199 14.71 14.49 0.91
C THR A 199 16.09 14.51 0.25
N GLU A 200 16.38 13.54 -0.63
CA GLU A 200 17.66 13.31 -1.29
C GLU A 200 18.86 13.23 -0.32
N THR A 201 18.57 12.98 0.96
CA THR A 201 19.54 12.98 2.06
C THR A 201 19.23 11.85 3.03
N ALA A 202 20.29 11.21 3.54
CA ALA A 202 20.19 10.20 4.57
C ALA A 202 20.94 10.66 5.83
N ILE A 203 20.31 10.50 6.99
CA ILE A 203 20.91 10.84 8.29
C ILE A 203 21.57 9.58 8.86
N ILE A 204 22.83 9.71 9.26
CA ILE A 204 23.59 8.64 9.91
C ILE A 204 23.74 8.97 11.40
N LEU A 205 23.11 8.16 12.25
CA LEU A 205 23.22 8.28 13.71
C LEU A 205 24.29 7.33 14.25
N LYS A 206 25.47 7.86 14.58
CA LYS A 206 26.57 7.10 15.18
C LYS A 206 26.76 7.51 16.64
N GLY A 207 26.84 6.51 17.53
CA GLY A 207 27.07 6.73 18.95
C GLY A 207 26.99 5.43 19.73
N LEU A 208 27.19 5.48 21.05
CA LEU A 208 27.12 4.31 21.91
C LEU A 208 25.74 3.62 21.86
N GLN A 209 25.70 2.33 22.22
CA GLN A 209 24.44 1.62 22.40
C GLN A 209 23.72 2.14 23.65
N GLY A 210 22.39 2.14 23.65
CA GLY A 210 21.59 2.57 24.81
C GLY A 210 21.35 4.08 24.95
N ILE A 211 21.94 4.92 24.08
CA ILE A 211 21.78 6.39 24.14
C ILE A 211 20.44 6.90 23.57
N GLY A 212 19.48 6.02 23.28
CA GLY A 212 18.16 6.47 22.78
C GLY A 212 18.03 6.67 21.27
N LYS A 213 19.00 6.27 20.44
CA LYS A 213 18.87 6.32 18.96
C LYS A 213 17.59 5.66 18.45
N ASN A 214 17.26 4.48 18.98
CA ASN A 214 16.04 3.76 18.60
C ASN A 214 14.77 4.42 19.15
N VAL A 215 14.85 5.11 20.30
CA VAL A 215 13.70 5.87 20.83
C VAL A 215 13.36 7.00 19.86
N PHE A 216 14.38 7.73 19.40
CA PHE A 216 14.22 8.77 18.39
C PHE A 216 13.56 8.24 17.11
N THR A 217 14.13 7.21 16.48
CA THR A 217 13.61 6.68 15.22
C THR A 217 12.25 6.00 15.36
N ASN A 218 11.96 5.34 16.50
CA ASN A 218 10.67 4.71 16.74
C ASN A 218 9.52 5.71 16.78
N VAL A 219 9.73 6.90 17.36
CA VAL A 219 8.72 7.97 17.38
C VAL A 219 8.46 8.48 15.96
N LEU A 220 9.51 8.73 15.16
CA LEU A 220 9.36 9.18 13.77
C LEU A 220 8.56 8.17 12.94
N CYS A 221 8.91 6.89 13.07
CA CYS A 221 8.18 5.81 12.40
C CYS A 221 6.75 5.62 12.93
N GLU A 222 6.45 5.98 14.17
CA GLU A 222 5.08 5.94 14.67
C GLU A 222 4.23 7.08 14.06
N ILE A 223 4.80 8.29 13.95
CA ILE A 223 4.16 9.42 13.26
C ILE A 223 3.83 9.04 11.81
N LEU A 224 4.77 8.36 11.13
CA LEU A 224 4.63 7.87 9.76
C LEU A 224 4.07 6.44 9.67
N ALA A 225 3.41 5.93 10.72
CA ALA A 225 3.01 4.52 10.79
C ALA A 225 2.16 4.10 9.57
N GLY A 226 2.60 3.05 8.88
CA GLY A 226 2.03 2.58 7.60
C GLY A 226 2.92 2.92 6.39
N TYR A 227 3.68 4.01 6.47
CA TYR A 227 4.62 4.46 5.45
C TYR A 227 6.07 4.52 5.95
N SER A 228 6.36 3.84 7.06
CA SER A 228 7.73 3.74 7.59
C SER A 228 8.14 2.30 7.81
N SER A 229 9.41 1.98 7.56
CA SER A 229 10.02 0.68 7.87
C SER A 229 10.96 0.82 9.06
N LYS A 230 10.70 0.07 10.13
CA LYS A 230 11.51 0.06 11.37
C LYS A 230 12.56 -1.06 11.30
N ASN A 231 13.78 -0.77 11.74
CA ASN A 231 14.83 -1.75 12.02
C ASN A 231 15.14 -2.72 10.88
N ILE A 232 15.32 -2.21 9.66
CA ILE A 232 15.89 -3.03 8.59
C ILE A 232 17.33 -3.32 8.98
N THR A 233 17.70 -4.60 9.11
CA THR A 233 19.04 -5.01 9.55
C THR A 233 19.88 -5.59 8.43
N ASP A 234 19.22 -6.09 7.37
CA ASP A 234 19.88 -6.63 6.20
C ASP A 234 19.91 -5.58 5.08
N ILE A 235 21.08 -5.40 4.46
CA ILE A 235 21.22 -4.52 3.31
C ILE A 235 20.52 -5.10 2.09
N ASP A 236 20.44 -6.43 1.99
CA ASP A 236 19.81 -7.13 0.87
C ASP A 236 18.29 -6.86 0.81
N ASP A 237 17.65 -6.49 1.93
CA ASP A 237 16.26 -6.03 1.93
C ASP A 237 16.07 -4.66 1.23
N PHE A 238 17.17 -3.93 1.02
CA PHE A 238 17.22 -2.62 0.36
C PHE A 238 17.73 -2.72 -1.07
N VAL A 239 18.89 -3.37 -1.25
CA VAL A 239 19.64 -3.40 -2.52
C VAL A 239 19.59 -4.75 -3.22
N GLY A 240 19.09 -5.78 -2.54
CA GLY A 240 19.05 -7.13 -3.05
C GLY A 240 17.95 -7.33 -4.07
N LYS A 241 17.79 -8.60 -4.48
CA LYS A 241 16.81 -8.96 -5.50
C LYS A 241 15.37 -8.67 -5.07
N PHE A 242 15.04 -8.73 -3.79
CA PHE A 242 13.70 -8.48 -3.28
C PHE A 242 13.73 -7.29 -2.32
N ASN A 243 13.13 -6.17 -2.74
CA ASN A 243 13.29 -4.85 -2.12
C ASN A 243 11.94 -4.26 -1.66
N THR A 244 11.01 -5.09 -1.24
CA THR A 244 9.68 -4.64 -0.79
C THR A 244 9.72 -3.84 0.51
N ALA A 245 10.81 -3.91 1.27
CA ALA A 245 10.97 -3.18 2.53
C ALA A 245 10.95 -1.65 2.34
N ILE A 246 11.29 -1.15 1.15
CA ILE A 246 11.31 0.27 0.79
C ILE A 246 10.11 0.70 -0.05
N GLU A 247 9.28 -0.25 -0.48
CA GLU A 247 8.13 0.03 -1.32
C GLU A 247 7.09 0.87 -0.57
N ASN A 248 6.63 1.97 -1.20
CA ASN A 248 5.60 2.85 -0.66
C ASN A 248 5.93 3.35 0.76
N LYS A 249 7.22 3.64 1.02
CA LYS A 249 7.71 4.18 2.30
C LYS A 249 8.21 5.61 2.12
N MET A 250 7.91 6.43 3.12
CA MET A 250 8.44 7.79 3.29
C MET A 250 9.71 7.81 4.15
N LEU A 251 9.87 6.82 5.04
CA LEU A 251 11.02 6.72 5.93
C LEU A 251 11.41 5.27 6.13
N ALA A 252 12.69 4.95 5.95
CA ALA A 252 13.22 3.63 6.26
C ALA A 252 14.38 3.77 7.25
N ILE A 253 14.30 3.04 8.36
CA ILE A 253 15.32 3.02 9.40
C ILE A 253 16.14 1.75 9.22
N VAL A 254 17.39 1.94 8.82
CA VAL A 254 18.33 0.85 8.65
C VAL A 254 19.29 0.82 9.83
N ASN A 255 19.24 -0.24 10.61
CA ASN A 255 20.01 -0.39 11.84
C ASN A 255 21.14 -1.40 11.62
N GLU A 256 22.36 -1.02 11.97
CA GLU A 256 23.54 -1.92 11.91
C GLU A 256 23.73 -2.61 10.56
N MET A 257 23.59 -1.85 9.48
CA MET A 257 23.77 -2.33 8.11
C MET A 257 25.17 -2.96 7.94
N LYS A 258 25.24 -4.30 7.98
CA LYS A 258 26.50 -5.05 7.91
C LYS A 258 26.98 -5.11 6.46
N ASN A 259 27.67 -4.06 6.02
CA ASN A 259 28.22 -4.00 4.66
C ASN A 259 29.70 -4.44 4.65
N PHE A 260 29.96 -5.75 4.67
CA PHE A 260 31.31 -6.34 4.67
C PHE A 260 31.61 -7.08 3.35
N GLY A 261 32.86 -7.03 2.88
CA GLY A 261 33.33 -7.76 1.70
C GLY A 261 33.24 -6.99 0.38
N ASP A 262 33.37 -7.71 -0.74
CA ASP A 262 33.56 -7.16 -2.09
C ASP A 262 32.32 -6.43 -2.64
N SER A 263 31.12 -6.71 -2.10
CA SER A 263 29.86 -6.06 -2.48
C SER A 263 29.64 -4.67 -1.87
N ARG A 264 30.58 -4.19 -1.04
CA ARG A 264 30.44 -2.89 -0.35
C ARG A 264 30.20 -1.73 -1.32
N MET A 265 30.95 -1.72 -2.43
CA MET A 265 30.88 -0.62 -3.40
C MET A 265 29.57 -0.64 -4.18
N SER A 266 29.14 -1.82 -4.67
CA SER A 266 27.84 -1.96 -5.35
C SER A 266 26.67 -1.59 -4.45
N ASN A 267 26.73 -1.97 -3.18
CA ASN A 267 25.70 -1.64 -2.19
C ASN A 267 25.64 -0.13 -1.91
N MET A 268 26.79 0.56 -1.89
CA MET A 268 26.82 2.02 -1.72
C MET A 268 26.21 2.75 -2.92
N ASP A 269 26.48 2.30 -4.14
CA ASP A 269 25.90 2.93 -5.33
C ASP A 269 24.39 2.69 -5.43
N ALA A 270 23.93 1.48 -5.10
CA ALA A 270 22.50 1.20 -4.97
C ALA A 270 21.81 2.07 -3.91
N LEU A 271 22.43 2.26 -2.74
CA LEU A 271 21.89 3.16 -1.71
C LEU A 271 21.79 4.61 -2.19
N LYS A 272 22.79 5.12 -2.94
CA LYS A 272 22.71 6.47 -3.53
C LYS A 272 21.52 6.58 -4.47
N SER A 273 21.39 5.63 -5.40
CA SER A 273 20.24 5.56 -6.32
C SER A 273 18.92 5.57 -5.56
N ILE A 274 18.77 4.74 -4.53
CA ILE A 274 17.54 4.69 -3.71
C ILE A 274 17.27 6.03 -3.00
N ILE A 275 18.30 6.76 -2.59
CA ILE A 275 18.15 8.07 -1.93
C ILE A 275 17.79 9.18 -2.93
N THR A 276 18.35 9.17 -4.14
CA THR A 276 18.29 10.33 -5.06
C THR A 276 17.41 10.13 -6.29
N GLU A 277 17.19 8.91 -6.77
CA GLU A 277 16.41 8.67 -8.00
C GLU A 277 14.90 8.78 -7.73
N ASP A 278 14.14 9.28 -8.70
CA ASP A 278 12.70 9.49 -8.55
C ASP A 278 11.90 8.18 -8.49
N SER A 279 12.39 7.13 -9.16
CA SER A 279 11.72 5.84 -9.25
C SER A 279 12.73 4.69 -9.26
N PHE A 280 12.28 3.51 -8.83
CA PHE A 280 13.08 2.29 -8.84
C PHE A 280 12.16 1.07 -8.92
N VAL A 281 12.65 0.00 -9.53
CA VAL A 281 11.85 -1.21 -9.72
C VAL A 281 11.74 -1.98 -8.41
N ILE A 282 10.50 -2.27 -8.00
CA ILE A 282 10.17 -3.19 -6.92
C ILE A 282 10.07 -4.61 -7.49
N ASN A 283 10.70 -5.54 -6.78
CA ASN A 283 10.61 -6.96 -7.07
C ASN A 283 10.14 -7.69 -5.82
N GLU A 284 8.88 -8.10 -5.81
CA GLU A 284 8.31 -8.95 -4.78
C GLU A 284 8.27 -10.42 -5.25
N LYS A 285 8.45 -11.35 -4.32
CA LYS A 285 8.44 -12.78 -4.64
C LYS A 285 7.04 -13.20 -5.11
N TYR A 286 6.97 -13.82 -6.28
CA TYR A 286 5.74 -14.32 -6.91
C TYR A 286 4.76 -13.25 -7.43
N VAL A 287 5.12 -11.97 -7.35
CA VAL A 287 4.36 -10.86 -7.95
C VAL A 287 5.13 -10.33 -9.16
N PRO A 288 4.46 -9.90 -10.23
CA PRO A 288 5.14 -9.21 -11.32
C PRO A 288 5.91 -7.99 -10.83
N LYS A 289 7.06 -7.71 -11.46
CA LYS A 289 7.82 -6.49 -11.16
C LYS A 289 6.97 -5.27 -11.47
N HIS A 290 7.10 -4.27 -10.63
CA HIS A 290 6.41 -2.99 -10.72
C HIS A 290 7.36 -1.87 -10.28
N GLU A 291 6.97 -0.63 -10.53
CA GLU A 291 7.76 0.57 -10.26
C GLU A 291 6.96 1.52 -9.36
#